data_AF-A0A8T4P5B2-F1
#
_entry.id   AF-A0A8T4P5B2-F1
#
_cell.length_a   1.000
_cell.length_b   1.000
_cell.length_c   1.000
_cell.angle_alpha   90.00
_cell.angle_beta   90.00
_cell.angle_gamma   90.00
#
_symmetry.space_group_name_H-M   'P 1'
#
loop_
_entity.id
_entity.type
_entity.pdbx_description
1 polymer ?
#
loop_
_entity_poly.entity_id
_entity_poly.type
_entity_poly.pdbx_seq_one_letter_code
_entity_poly.pdbx_strand_id
1 'polypeptide(L)'
;MEEEKIIKKMVMNIVEDNERIFNQAENTNKFSRIVPSLLKKGIDELNLSMFSPEIRYSILTALGEEYKRKGNLNDAVKSFILAGNREKLNEVGQDYERLFQLDNCIEVYKLANNKERLLELGKRCLNEGRLNHAIKAFIALGDDSQLIEVGNECLNKYKWEHAFEIFSTIKDKEKLVEFGMKCMEEKQYDYATKSFELAADKEKLNMIGDLCLKDELISKALEAYGLAHNEIMVEFIKENFND
;
A
#
# COMPACT_ATOMS: atom_id res chain seq x y z
N MET A 1 0.56 -37.63 36.32
CA MET A 1 -0.65 -36.81 36.64
C MET A 1 -0.66 -35.48 35.90
N GLU A 2 0.47 -34.77 35.74
CA GLU A 2 0.53 -33.52 34.96
C GLU A 2 0.40 -33.72 33.45
N GLU A 3 1.10 -34.70 32.87
CA GLU A 3 0.99 -35.00 31.42
C GLU A 3 -0.44 -35.35 31.00
N GLU A 4 -1.16 -36.09 31.84
CA GLU A 4 -2.54 -36.51 31.57
C GLU A 4 -3.53 -35.33 31.59
N LYS A 5 -3.25 -34.30 32.41
CA LYS A 5 -4.00 -33.03 32.40
C LYS A 5 -3.68 -32.18 31.18
N ILE A 6 -2.42 -32.17 30.73
CA ILE A 6 -2.00 -31.43 29.53
C ILE A 6 -2.62 -32.04 28.28
N ILE A 7 -2.58 -33.37 28.15
CA ILE A 7 -3.19 -34.09 27.03
C ILE A 7 -4.71 -33.86 27.00
N LYS A 8 -5.40 -33.94 28.15
CA LYS A 8 -6.84 -33.63 28.21
C LYS A 8 -7.16 -32.20 27.77
N LYS A 9 -6.34 -31.22 28.15
CA LYS A 9 -6.54 -29.82 27.76
C LYS A 9 -6.29 -29.59 26.26
N MET A 10 -5.26 -30.23 25.69
CA MET A 10 -5.02 -30.19 24.24
C MET A 10 -6.15 -30.86 23.46
N VAL A 11 -6.62 -32.02 23.90
CA VAL A 11 -7.74 -32.73 23.25
C VAL A 11 -9.02 -31.92 23.33
N MET A 12 -9.32 -31.28 24.47
CA MET A 12 -10.48 -30.38 24.58
C MET A 12 -10.39 -29.18 23.65
N ASN A 13 -9.23 -28.54 23.54
CA ASN A 13 -9.04 -27.43 22.60
C ASN A 13 -9.23 -27.88 21.14
N ILE A 14 -8.70 -29.05 20.77
CA ILE A 14 -8.88 -29.63 19.43
C ILE A 14 -10.36 -29.96 19.17
N VAL A 15 -11.08 -30.46 20.17
CA VAL A 15 -12.52 -30.75 20.06
C VAL A 15 -13.32 -29.45 19.90
N GLU A 16 -13.03 -28.41 20.68
CA GLU A 16 -13.68 -27.10 20.56
C GLU A 16 -13.40 -26.44 19.21
N ASP A 17 -12.16 -26.51 18.71
CA ASP A 17 -11.79 -25.99 17.39
C ASP A 17 -12.47 -26.78 16.27
N ASN A 18 -12.54 -28.12 16.39
CA ASN A 18 -13.26 -28.96 15.45
C ASN A 18 -14.78 -28.68 15.46
N GLU A 19 -15.40 -28.49 16.62
CA GLU A 19 -16.82 -28.14 16.72
C GLU A 19 -17.12 -26.76 16.11
N ARG A 20 -16.20 -25.79 16.25
CA ARG A 20 -16.32 -24.48 15.57
C ARG A 20 -16.25 -24.63 14.05
N ILE A 21 -15.32 -25.44 13.55
CA ILE A 21 -15.16 -25.72 12.12
C ILE A 21 -16.40 -26.47 11.58
N PHE A 22 -16.91 -27.47 12.28
CA PHE A 22 -18.12 -28.21 11.89
C PHE A 22 -19.37 -27.34 11.90
N ASN A 23 -19.57 -26.50 12.91
CA ASN A 23 -20.70 -25.57 12.97
C ASN A 23 -20.61 -24.46 11.90
N GLN A 24 -19.41 -24.04 11.51
CA GLN A 24 -19.22 -23.13 10.38
C GLN A 24 -19.56 -23.83 9.05
N ALA A 25 -19.14 -25.08 8.85
CA ALA A 25 -19.40 -25.88 7.65
C ALA A 25 -20.89 -26.28 7.48
N GLU A 26 -21.61 -26.56 8.58
CA GLU A 26 -23.06 -26.83 8.52
C GLU A 26 -23.87 -25.58 8.18
N ASN A 27 -23.44 -24.40 8.65
CA ASN A 27 -24.15 -23.16 8.37
C ASN A 27 -23.92 -22.62 6.95
N THR A 28 -22.76 -22.84 6.33
CA THR A 28 -22.56 -22.55 4.90
C THR A 28 -23.47 -23.39 4.01
N ASN A 29 -23.75 -24.65 4.40
CA ASN A 29 -24.66 -25.51 3.66
C ASN A 29 -26.14 -25.10 3.75
N LYS A 30 -26.58 -24.45 4.85
CA LYS A 30 -27.99 -24.00 5.02
C LYS A 30 -28.43 -22.97 3.98
N PHE A 31 -27.50 -22.16 3.46
CA PHE A 31 -27.83 -21.09 2.52
C PHE A 31 -27.51 -21.41 1.05
N SER A 32 -26.97 -22.60 0.77
CA SER A 32 -26.64 -23.10 -0.58
C SER A 32 -27.78 -22.95 -1.60
N ARG A 33 -29.05 -23.02 -1.16
CA ARG A 33 -30.24 -22.85 -2.02
C ARG A 33 -30.57 -21.39 -2.34
N ILE A 34 -30.18 -20.46 -1.47
CA ILE A 34 -30.51 -19.03 -1.58
C ILE A 34 -29.39 -18.28 -2.32
N VAL A 35 -28.14 -18.71 -2.14
CA VAL A 35 -26.95 -18.09 -2.76
C VAL A 35 -27.08 -17.92 -4.29
N PRO A 36 -27.57 -18.88 -5.09
CA PRO A 36 -27.74 -18.67 -6.54
C PRO A 36 -28.67 -17.51 -6.90
N SER A 37 -29.70 -17.27 -6.09
CA SER A 37 -30.64 -16.16 -6.30
C SER A 37 -30.01 -14.83 -5.90
N LEU A 38 -29.19 -14.82 -4.85
CA LEU A 38 -28.44 -13.63 -4.41
C LEU A 38 -27.33 -13.25 -5.41
N LEU A 39 -26.64 -14.24 -5.98
CA LEU A 39 -25.61 -14.03 -7.01
C LEU A 39 -26.17 -13.33 -8.25
N LYS A 40 -27.41 -13.65 -8.66
CA LYS A 40 -28.08 -12.99 -9.80
C LYS A 40 -28.38 -11.52 -9.56
N LYS A 41 -28.65 -11.16 -8.31
CA LYS A 41 -28.93 -9.78 -7.92
C LYS A 41 -27.66 -8.93 -7.79
N GLY A 42 -26.53 -9.57 -7.51
CA GLY A 42 -25.25 -8.89 -7.33
C GLY A 42 -25.13 -8.27 -5.95
N ILE A 43 -23.89 -8.20 -5.44
CA ILE A 43 -23.67 -7.79 -4.05
C ILE A 43 -24.06 -6.35 -3.75
N ASP A 44 -23.94 -5.47 -4.74
CA ASP A 44 -24.19 -4.04 -4.59
C ASP A 44 -25.69 -3.72 -4.37
N GLU A 45 -26.60 -4.63 -4.73
CA GLU A 45 -28.06 -4.47 -4.56
C GLU A 45 -28.66 -5.29 -3.40
N LEU A 46 -27.81 -5.92 -2.58
CA LEU A 46 -28.25 -6.74 -1.46
C LEU A 46 -28.56 -5.88 -0.22
N ASN A 47 -29.82 -5.93 0.20
CA ASN A 47 -30.22 -5.40 1.50
C ASN A 47 -30.38 -6.55 2.51
N LEU A 48 -29.43 -6.67 3.43
CA LEU A 48 -29.42 -7.68 4.50
C LEU A 48 -29.68 -7.09 5.89
N SER A 49 -30.20 -5.86 5.96
CA SER A 49 -30.47 -5.15 7.23
C SER A 49 -31.46 -5.89 8.12
N MET A 50 -32.38 -6.65 7.52
CA MET A 50 -33.42 -7.42 8.23
C MET A 50 -32.88 -8.69 8.93
N PHE A 51 -31.64 -9.11 8.61
CA PHE A 51 -31.03 -10.29 9.23
C PHE A 51 -30.14 -9.90 10.42
N SER A 52 -30.06 -10.80 11.40
CA SER A 52 -29.12 -10.67 12.52
C SER A 52 -27.66 -10.64 12.01
N PRO A 53 -26.73 -10.05 12.78
CA PRO A 53 -25.32 -10.00 12.39
C PRO A 53 -24.72 -11.38 12.05
N GLU A 54 -25.10 -12.43 12.77
CA GLU A 54 -24.60 -13.79 12.60
C GLU A 54 -25.11 -14.42 11.29
N ILE A 55 -26.39 -14.19 10.98
CA ILE A 55 -26.99 -14.67 9.73
C ILE A 55 -26.42 -13.87 8.55
N ARG A 56 -26.21 -12.57 8.71
CA ARG A 56 -25.58 -11.73 7.69
C ARG A 56 -24.15 -12.17 7.39
N TYR A 57 -23.37 -12.46 8.43
CA TYR A 57 -22.02 -13.00 8.32
C TYR A 57 -21.98 -14.31 7.53
N SER A 58 -22.86 -15.26 7.86
CA SER A 58 -22.90 -16.57 7.20
C SER A 58 -23.36 -16.48 5.74
N ILE A 59 -24.38 -15.67 5.43
CA ILE A 59 -24.84 -15.43 4.05
C ILE A 59 -23.74 -14.79 3.20
N LEU A 60 -23.10 -13.72 3.71
CA LEU A 60 -22.06 -13.01 2.95
C LEU A 60 -20.80 -13.85 2.77
N THR A 61 -20.43 -14.65 3.78
CA THR A 61 -19.32 -15.60 3.66
C THR A 61 -19.61 -16.67 2.60
N ALA A 62 -20.80 -17.28 2.62
CA ALA A 62 -21.20 -18.27 1.62
C ALA A 62 -21.26 -17.67 0.20
N LEU A 63 -21.75 -16.44 0.08
CA LEU A 63 -21.80 -15.71 -1.19
C LEU A 63 -20.38 -15.44 -1.73
N GLY A 64 -19.47 -14.99 -0.87
CA GLY A 64 -18.08 -14.76 -1.23
C GLY A 64 -17.35 -16.03 -1.66
N GLU A 65 -17.59 -17.16 -0.99
CA GLU A 65 -17.03 -18.45 -1.40
C GLU A 65 -17.54 -18.88 -2.79
N GLU A 66 -18.82 -18.66 -3.09
CA GLU A 66 -19.35 -18.95 -4.41
C GLU A 66 -18.79 -18.02 -5.50
N TYR A 67 -18.60 -16.72 -5.21
CA TYR A 67 -17.91 -15.82 -6.13
C TYR A 67 -16.47 -16.25 -6.39
N LYS A 68 -15.74 -16.65 -5.34
CA LYS A 68 -14.38 -17.19 -5.45
C LYS A 68 -14.35 -18.47 -6.30
N ARG A 69 -15.28 -19.42 -6.09
CA ARG A 69 -15.39 -20.65 -6.90
C ARG A 69 -15.62 -20.37 -8.38
N LYS A 70 -16.35 -19.30 -8.70
CA LYS A 70 -16.60 -18.84 -10.08
C LYS A 70 -15.44 -18.03 -10.68
N GLY A 71 -14.37 -17.78 -9.92
CA GLY A 71 -13.23 -16.98 -10.34
C GLY A 71 -13.46 -15.47 -10.29
N ASN A 72 -14.60 -15.01 -9.75
CA ASN A 72 -14.88 -13.59 -9.59
C ASN A 72 -14.35 -13.10 -8.24
N LEU A 73 -13.05 -12.85 -8.19
CA LEU A 73 -12.36 -12.47 -6.95
C LEU A 73 -12.77 -11.08 -6.44
N ASN A 74 -13.08 -10.13 -7.33
CA ASN A 74 -13.47 -8.77 -6.92
C ASN A 74 -14.76 -8.78 -6.09
N ASP A 75 -15.79 -9.50 -6.54
CA ASP A 75 -17.05 -9.60 -5.80
C ASP A 75 -16.93 -10.50 -4.57
N ALA A 76 -15.99 -11.47 -4.59
CA ALA A 76 -15.64 -12.24 -3.39
C ALA A 76 -15.03 -11.33 -2.31
N VAL A 77 -14.09 -10.45 -2.67
CA VAL A 77 -13.50 -9.46 -1.76
C VAL A 77 -14.57 -8.57 -1.17
N LYS A 78 -15.46 -7.99 -2.00
CA LYS A 78 -16.59 -7.18 -1.51
C LYS A 78 -17.44 -7.94 -0.49
N SER A 79 -17.75 -9.21 -0.78
CA SER A 79 -18.53 -10.07 0.11
C SER A 79 -17.86 -10.26 1.47
N PHE A 80 -16.56 -10.54 1.46
CA PHE A 80 -15.82 -10.78 2.69
C PHE A 80 -15.54 -9.49 3.49
N ILE A 81 -15.38 -8.33 2.83
CA ILE A 81 -15.33 -7.02 3.50
C ILE A 81 -16.63 -6.76 4.24
N LEU A 82 -17.78 -6.92 3.57
CA LEU A 82 -19.10 -6.71 4.18
C LEU A 82 -19.38 -7.69 5.31
N ALA A 83 -18.84 -8.91 5.22
CA ALA A 83 -18.88 -9.89 6.30
C ALA A 83 -17.91 -9.57 7.46
N GLY A 84 -16.88 -8.76 7.23
CA GLY A 84 -15.76 -8.62 8.16
C GLY A 84 -14.88 -9.87 8.30
N ASN A 85 -14.93 -10.77 7.31
CA ASN A 85 -14.23 -12.06 7.34
C ASN A 85 -12.78 -11.93 6.85
N ARG A 86 -11.87 -11.66 7.79
CA ARG A 86 -10.44 -11.46 7.50
C ARG A 86 -9.74 -12.73 7.03
N GLU A 87 -10.15 -13.89 7.53
CA GLU A 87 -9.55 -15.18 7.15
C GLU A 87 -9.79 -15.46 5.67
N LYS A 88 -11.03 -15.30 5.20
CA LYS A 88 -11.37 -15.46 3.78
C LYS A 88 -10.75 -14.39 2.89
N LEU A 89 -10.60 -13.16 3.37
CA LEU A 89 -9.82 -12.14 2.65
C LEU A 89 -8.36 -12.57 2.45
N ASN A 90 -7.72 -13.16 3.48
CA ASN A 90 -6.36 -13.68 3.34
C ASN A 90 -6.28 -14.80 2.30
N GLU A 91 -7.26 -15.70 2.25
CA GLU A 91 -7.29 -16.73 1.21
C GLU A 91 -7.41 -16.10 -0.20
N VAL A 92 -8.24 -15.08 -0.37
CA VAL A 92 -8.37 -14.37 -1.66
C VAL A 92 -7.09 -13.63 -2.03
N GLY A 93 -6.40 -13.05 -1.04
CA GLY A 93 -5.07 -12.46 -1.24
C GLY A 93 -4.06 -13.47 -1.78
N GLN A 94 -4.04 -14.68 -1.23
CA GLN A 94 -3.21 -15.78 -1.74
C GLN A 94 -3.60 -16.21 -3.16
N ASP A 95 -4.89 -16.16 -3.51
CA ASP A 95 -5.34 -16.46 -4.87
C ASP A 95 -4.86 -15.39 -5.86
N TYR A 96 -4.94 -14.10 -5.50
CA TYR A 96 -4.35 -13.03 -6.32
C TYR A 96 -2.82 -13.16 -6.46
N GLU A 97 -2.15 -13.61 -5.40
CA GLU A 97 -0.72 -13.87 -5.40
C GLU A 97 -0.34 -14.98 -6.40
N ARG A 98 -1.09 -16.08 -6.43
CA ARG A 98 -0.92 -17.18 -7.41
C ARG A 98 -1.16 -16.72 -8.85
N LEU A 99 -2.06 -15.76 -9.04
CA LEU A 99 -2.35 -15.14 -10.34
C LEU A 99 -1.36 -14.01 -10.70
N PHE A 100 -0.34 -13.75 -9.88
CA PHE A 100 0.61 -12.65 -10.04
C PHE A 100 -0.04 -11.25 -10.11
N GLN A 101 -1.25 -11.09 -9.56
CA GLN A 101 -1.94 -9.80 -9.46
C GLN A 101 -1.56 -9.11 -8.15
N LEU A 102 -0.32 -8.61 -8.10
CA LEU A 102 0.29 -8.11 -6.86
C LEU A 102 -0.41 -6.86 -6.30
N ASP A 103 -0.88 -5.95 -7.14
CA ASP A 103 -1.62 -4.76 -6.69
C ASP A 103 -2.91 -5.15 -5.94
N ASN A 104 -3.70 -6.06 -6.50
CA ASN A 104 -4.91 -6.57 -5.86
C ASN A 104 -4.57 -7.32 -4.56
N CYS A 105 -3.49 -8.10 -4.56
CA CYS A 105 -3.00 -8.82 -3.39
C CYS A 105 -2.66 -7.87 -2.23
N ILE A 106 -1.92 -6.78 -2.50
CA ILE A 106 -1.56 -5.76 -1.51
C ILE A 106 -2.82 -5.13 -0.91
N GLU A 107 -3.76 -4.71 -1.76
CA GLU A 107 -5.01 -4.10 -1.28
C GLU A 107 -5.84 -5.08 -0.44
N VAL A 108 -5.94 -6.34 -0.84
CA VAL A 108 -6.68 -7.35 -0.07
C VAL A 108 -6.01 -7.66 1.27
N TYR A 109 -4.67 -7.80 1.33
CA TYR A 109 -3.98 -7.99 2.60
C TYR A 109 -4.06 -6.76 3.51
N LYS A 110 -4.05 -5.55 2.94
CA LYS A 110 -4.30 -4.31 3.68
C LYS A 110 -5.70 -4.29 4.28
N LEU A 111 -6.73 -4.66 3.51
CA LEU A 111 -8.12 -4.77 3.98
C LEU A 111 -8.29 -5.86 5.04
N ALA A 112 -7.55 -6.97 4.92
CA ALA A 112 -7.50 -8.03 5.92
C ALA A 112 -6.70 -7.66 7.18
N ASN A 113 -5.98 -6.52 7.16
CA ASN A 113 -5.01 -6.10 8.17
C ASN A 113 -3.92 -7.17 8.43
N ASN A 114 -3.47 -7.86 7.37
CA ASN A 114 -2.46 -8.90 7.46
C ASN A 114 -1.06 -8.32 7.22
N LYS A 115 -0.48 -7.79 8.29
CA LYS A 115 0.85 -7.15 8.28
C LYS A 115 1.98 -8.12 7.94
N GLU A 116 1.89 -9.36 8.40
CA GLU A 116 2.92 -10.37 8.16
C GLU A 116 3.02 -10.71 6.67
N ARG A 117 1.88 -10.96 6.01
CA ARG A 117 1.86 -11.23 4.57
C ARG A 117 2.26 -10.03 3.73
N LEU A 118 1.86 -8.81 4.12
CA LEU A 118 2.32 -7.59 3.44
C LEU A 118 3.85 -7.44 3.52
N LEU A 119 4.44 -7.70 4.69
CA LEU A 119 5.89 -7.65 4.88
C LEU A 119 6.63 -8.70 4.03
N GLU A 120 6.14 -9.94 4.03
CA GLU A 120 6.69 -11.03 3.22
C GLU A 120 6.61 -10.69 1.72
N LEU A 121 5.44 -10.21 1.27
CA LEU A 121 5.21 -9.81 -0.11
C LEU A 121 6.11 -8.65 -0.52
N GLY A 122 6.23 -7.62 0.32
CA GLY A 122 7.10 -6.46 0.09
C GLY A 122 8.56 -6.86 -0.05
N LYS A 123 9.08 -7.67 0.88
CA LYS A 123 10.45 -8.20 0.82
C LYS A 123 10.70 -9.05 -0.42
N ARG A 124 9.75 -9.92 -0.78
CA ARG A 124 9.86 -10.72 -2.01
C ARG A 124 9.91 -9.84 -3.26
N CYS A 125 9.01 -8.86 -3.36
CA CYS A 125 9.00 -7.92 -4.48
C CYS A 125 10.30 -7.13 -4.58
N LEU A 126 10.87 -6.72 -3.44
CA LEU A 126 12.16 -6.03 -3.39
C LEU A 126 13.28 -6.93 -3.93
N ASN A 127 13.36 -8.18 -3.46
CA ASN A 127 14.37 -9.15 -3.91
C ASN A 127 14.25 -9.50 -5.41
N GLU A 128 13.03 -9.51 -5.95
CA GLU A 128 12.76 -9.71 -7.38
C GLU A 128 12.99 -8.44 -8.22
N GLY A 129 13.35 -7.31 -7.61
CA GLY A 129 13.53 -6.03 -8.28
C GLY A 129 12.23 -5.32 -8.70
N ARG A 130 11.07 -5.80 -8.24
CA ARG A 130 9.74 -5.22 -8.47
C ARG A 130 9.46 -4.06 -7.51
N LEU A 131 10.23 -2.99 -7.62
CA LEU A 131 10.23 -1.89 -6.66
C LEU A 131 8.85 -1.25 -6.44
N ASN A 132 8.08 -0.98 -7.49
CA ASN A 132 6.74 -0.38 -7.35
C ASN A 132 5.82 -1.19 -6.41
N HIS A 133 5.83 -2.52 -6.53
CA HIS A 133 5.01 -3.37 -5.68
C HIS A 133 5.56 -3.46 -4.25
N ALA A 134 6.89 -3.46 -4.09
CA ALA A 134 7.52 -3.43 -2.78
C ALA A 134 7.17 -2.13 -2.03
N ILE A 135 7.29 -0.98 -2.69
CA ILE A 135 6.94 0.34 -2.15
C ILE A 135 5.47 0.37 -1.73
N LYS A 136 4.54 -0.02 -2.61
CA LYS A 136 3.11 -0.10 -2.28
C LYS A 136 2.84 -1.00 -1.07
N ALA A 137 3.51 -2.15 -0.97
CA ALA A 137 3.35 -3.07 0.16
C ALA A 137 3.85 -2.44 1.49
N PHE A 138 5.01 -1.78 1.48
CA PHE A 138 5.54 -1.12 2.68
C PHE A 138 4.76 0.14 3.07
N ILE A 139 4.23 0.90 2.11
CA ILE A 139 3.27 1.99 2.36
C ILE A 139 1.99 1.42 3.00
N ALA A 140 1.45 0.32 2.48
CA ALA A 140 0.27 -0.33 3.06
C ALA A 140 0.52 -0.86 4.47
N LEU A 141 1.76 -1.27 4.78
CA LEU A 141 2.18 -1.71 6.10
C LEU A 141 2.35 -0.55 7.09
N GLY A 142 2.67 0.65 6.59
CA GLY A 142 3.05 1.82 7.40
C GLY A 142 4.41 1.66 8.07
N ASP A 143 5.35 0.98 7.40
CA ASP A 143 6.69 0.73 7.93
C ASP A 143 7.70 1.72 7.33
N ASP A 144 7.83 2.88 7.98
CA ASP A 144 8.72 3.95 7.54
C ASP A 144 10.19 3.51 7.55
N SER A 145 10.59 2.60 8.45
CA SER A 145 11.97 2.10 8.51
C SER A 145 12.32 1.31 7.25
N GLN A 146 11.43 0.40 6.83
CA GLN A 146 11.63 -0.36 5.59
C GLN A 146 11.58 0.55 4.37
N LEU A 147 10.67 1.53 4.35
CA LEU A 147 10.60 2.53 3.29
C LEU A 147 11.91 3.32 3.19
N ILE A 148 12.49 3.79 4.31
CA ILE A 148 13.77 4.49 4.30
C ILE A 148 14.89 3.61 3.73
N GLU A 149 14.96 2.34 4.11
CA GLU A 149 15.96 1.40 3.58
C GLU A 149 15.84 1.25 2.05
N VAL A 150 14.63 1.00 1.55
CA VAL A 150 14.36 0.90 0.11
C VAL A 150 14.63 2.23 -0.61
N GLY A 151 14.29 3.36 0.02
CA GLY A 151 14.54 4.70 -0.52
C GLY A 151 16.02 4.98 -0.68
N ASN A 152 16.83 4.67 0.33
CA ASN A 152 18.28 4.79 0.26
C ASN A 152 18.88 3.85 -0.79
N GLU A 153 18.37 2.61 -0.92
CA GLU A 153 18.82 1.70 -1.96
C GLU A 153 18.50 2.22 -3.37
N CYS A 154 17.29 2.76 -3.56
CA CYS A 154 16.89 3.40 -4.82
C CYS A 154 17.78 4.59 -5.14
N LEU A 155 18.09 5.43 -4.15
CA LEU A 155 18.97 6.58 -4.29
C LEU A 155 20.38 6.16 -4.73
N ASN A 156 20.96 5.16 -4.07
CA ASN A 156 22.29 4.61 -4.41
C ASN A 156 22.34 3.97 -5.80
N LYS A 157 21.20 3.52 -6.33
CA LYS A 157 21.05 2.96 -7.68
C LYS A 157 20.59 3.99 -8.71
N TYR A 158 20.57 5.28 -8.37
CA TYR A 158 20.13 6.38 -9.24
C TYR A 158 18.67 6.23 -9.73
N LYS A 159 17.83 5.53 -8.95
CA LYS A 159 16.38 5.38 -9.21
C LYS A 159 15.61 6.52 -8.57
N TRP A 160 15.81 7.73 -9.09
CA TRP A 160 15.34 8.99 -8.53
C TRP A 160 13.84 9.05 -8.26
N GLU A 161 13.04 8.61 -9.24
CA GLU A 161 11.58 8.63 -9.15
C GLU A 161 11.06 7.81 -7.96
N HIS A 162 11.61 6.61 -7.77
CA HIS A 162 11.19 5.70 -6.70
C HIS A 162 11.64 6.21 -5.34
N ALA A 163 12.89 6.71 -5.25
CA ALA A 163 13.40 7.31 -4.01
C ALA A 163 12.58 8.56 -3.62
N PHE A 164 12.21 9.40 -4.60
CA PHE A 164 11.35 10.56 -4.36
C PHE A 164 9.95 10.16 -3.91
N GLU A 165 9.31 9.18 -4.56
CA GLU A 165 7.99 8.66 -4.15
C GLU A 165 8.01 8.19 -2.69
N ILE A 166 9.04 7.46 -2.30
CA ILE A 166 9.21 6.96 -0.94
C ILE A 166 9.38 8.12 0.05
N PHE A 167 10.37 8.99 -0.16
CA PHE A 167 10.69 10.06 0.79
C PHE A 167 9.58 11.12 0.91
N SER A 168 8.88 11.40 -0.20
CA SER A 168 7.70 12.26 -0.18
C SER A 168 6.51 11.62 0.53
N THR A 169 6.35 10.30 0.46
CA THR A 169 5.29 9.58 1.16
C THR A 169 5.48 9.58 2.67
N ILE A 170 6.70 9.32 3.15
CA ILE A 170 7.00 9.34 4.59
C ILE A 170 7.05 10.77 5.17
N LYS A 171 7.16 11.79 4.30
CA LYS A 171 7.25 13.22 4.67
C LYS A 171 8.39 13.53 5.65
N ASP A 172 9.46 12.75 5.57
CA ASP A 172 10.67 12.97 6.36
C ASP A 172 11.49 14.09 5.70
N LYS A 173 11.57 15.23 6.38
CA LYS A 173 12.28 16.40 5.88
C LYS A 173 13.78 16.17 5.77
N GLU A 174 14.39 15.45 6.70
CA GLU A 174 15.82 15.19 6.67
C GLU A 174 16.17 14.32 5.46
N LYS A 175 15.36 13.29 5.20
CA LYS A 175 15.54 12.43 4.03
C LYS A 175 15.27 13.14 2.70
N LEU A 176 14.27 14.02 2.65
CA LEU A 176 14.03 14.87 1.48
C LEU A 176 15.21 15.82 1.22
N VAL A 177 15.80 16.41 2.25
CA VAL A 177 17.00 17.26 2.09
C VAL A 177 18.20 16.44 1.61
N GLU A 178 18.44 15.26 2.20
CA GLU A 178 19.52 14.34 1.76
C GLU A 178 19.35 13.92 0.29
N PHE A 179 18.14 13.51 -0.09
CA PHE A 179 17.78 13.19 -1.47
C PHE A 179 18.00 14.37 -2.42
N GLY A 180 17.54 15.56 -2.03
CA GLY A 180 17.70 16.77 -2.82
C GLY A 180 19.16 17.14 -3.04
N MET A 181 19.99 17.03 -2.00
CA MET A 181 21.44 17.26 -2.08
C MET A 181 22.10 16.30 -3.06
N LYS A 182 21.77 15.01 -2.98
CA LYS A 182 22.30 14.02 -3.91
C LYS A 182 21.86 14.29 -5.35
N CYS A 183 20.63 14.72 -5.56
CA CYS A 183 20.13 15.12 -6.87
C CYS A 183 20.87 16.34 -7.42
N MET A 184 21.22 17.32 -6.58
CA MET A 184 22.02 18.48 -7.01
C MET A 184 23.42 18.08 -7.50
N GLU A 185 24.10 17.18 -6.78
CA GLU A 185 25.43 16.67 -7.16
C GLU A 185 25.40 16.03 -8.55
N GLU A 186 24.33 15.29 -8.86
CA GLU A 186 24.12 14.59 -10.14
C GLU A 186 23.36 15.44 -11.18
N LYS A 187 23.23 16.76 -10.94
CA LYS A 187 22.53 17.73 -11.81
C LYS A 187 21.06 17.38 -12.12
N GLN A 188 20.41 16.59 -11.26
CA GLN A 188 18.97 16.28 -11.31
C GLN A 188 18.15 17.40 -10.67
N TYR A 189 18.21 18.60 -11.24
CA TYR A 189 17.63 19.80 -10.62
C TYR A 189 16.11 19.73 -10.41
N ASP A 190 15.37 19.01 -11.27
CA ASP A 190 13.91 18.85 -11.11
C ASP A 190 13.54 18.08 -9.83
N TYR A 191 14.25 16.98 -9.58
CA TYR A 191 14.06 16.19 -8.37
C TYR A 191 14.56 16.93 -7.13
N ALA A 192 15.69 17.63 -7.23
CA ALA A 192 16.22 18.43 -6.14
C ALA A 192 15.24 19.54 -5.72
N THR A 193 14.70 20.28 -6.70
CA THR A 193 13.76 21.39 -6.48
C THR A 193 12.50 20.90 -5.78
N LYS A 194 11.86 19.85 -6.32
CA LYS A 194 10.66 19.23 -5.71
C LYS A 194 10.93 18.76 -4.28
N SER A 195 12.11 18.21 -4.03
CA SER A 195 12.46 17.70 -2.70
C SER A 195 12.61 18.82 -1.68
N PHE A 196 13.34 19.89 -2.02
CA PHE A 196 13.50 21.02 -1.12
C PHE A 196 12.22 21.85 -0.94
N GLU A 197 11.38 21.92 -1.96
CA GLU A 197 10.03 22.49 -1.84
C GLU A 197 9.22 21.73 -0.80
N LEU A 198 9.17 20.39 -0.88
CA LEU A 198 8.48 19.56 0.11
C LEU A 198 9.10 19.65 1.52
N ALA A 199 10.42 19.82 1.61
CA ALA A 199 11.12 20.05 2.87
C ALA A 199 10.90 21.48 3.44
N ALA A 200 10.38 22.41 2.62
CA ALA A 200 10.32 23.85 2.86
C ALA A 200 11.70 24.50 3.11
N ASP A 201 12.74 24.02 2.42
CA ASP A 201 14.11 24.50 2.55
C ASP A 201 14.45 25.58 1.51
N LYS A 202 14.19 26.84 1.89
CA LYS A 202 14.41 28.01 1.02
C LYS A 202 15.88 28.26 0.72
N GLU A 203 16.79 27.91 1.63
CA GLU A 203 18.23 28.13 1.41
C GLU A 203 18.73 27.20 0.31
N LYS A 204 18.30 25.94 0.33
CA LYS A 204 18.66 24.97 -0.71
C LYS A 204 18.00 25.27 -2.05
N LEU A 205 16.77 25.78 -2.06
CA LEU A 205 16.12 26.25 -3.29
C LEU A 205 16.89 27.43 -3.92
N ASN A 206 17.34 28.40 -3.13
CA ASN A 206 18.22 29.47 -3.63
C ASN A 206 19.53 28.91 -4.21
N MET A 207 20.14 27.92 -3.54
CA MET A 207 21.35 27.25 -4.03
C MET A 207 21.14 26.54 -5.37
N ILE A 208 19.98 25.90 -5.59
CA ILE A 208 19.61 25.36 -6.91
C ILE A 208 19.54 26.50 -7.94
N GLY A 209 18.90 27.62 -7.57
CA GLY A 209 18.82 28.81 -8.43
C GLY A 209 20.20 29.29 -8.86
N ASP A 210 21.15 29.41 -7.92
CA ASP A 210 22.54 29.81 -8.19
C ASP A 210 23.25 28.85 -9.13
N LEU A 211 23.08 27.54 -8.92
CA LEU A 211 23.68 26.52 -9.79
C LEU A 211 23.06 26.52 -11.19
N CYS A 212 21.74 26.65 -11.30
CA CYS A 212 21.05 26.71 -12.57
C CYS A 212 21.45 27.95 -13.37
N LEU A 213 21.65 29.12 -12.72
CA LEU A 213 22.17 30.31 -13.39
C LEU A 213 23.58 30.10 -13.94
N LYS A 214 24.47 29.48 -13.17
CA LYS A 214 25.84 29.16 -13.61
C LYS A 214 25.86 28.20 -14.79
N ASP A 215 24.91 27.27 -14.84
CA ASP A 215 24.73 26.31 -15.92
C ASP A 215 23.85 26.85 -17.06
N GLU A 216 23.52 28.15 -17.07
CA GLU A 216 22.69 28.82 -18.09
C GLU A 216 21.25 28.27 -18.22
N LEU A 217 20.76 27.56 -17.20
CA LEU A 217 19.41 26.99 -17.10
C LEU A 217 18.43 28.01 -16.53
N ILE A 218 18.20 29.11 -17.26
CA ILE A 218 17.44 30.28 -16.79
C ILE A 218 16.04 29.92 -16.28
N SER A 219 15.28 29.12 -17.02
CA SER A 219 13.92 28.74 -16.63
C SER A 219 13.87 27.99 -15.29
N LYS A 220 14.83 27.08 -15.05
CA LYS A 220 14.94 26.31 -13.80
C LYS A 220 15.42 27.19 -12.65
N ALA A 221 16.33 28.12 -12.92
CA ALA A 221 16.76 29.10 -11.92
C ALA A 221 15.59 29.97 -11.46
N LEU A 222 14.80 30.48 -12.41
CA LEU A 222 13.62 31.30 -12.13
C LEU A 222 12.59 30.53 -11.28
N GLU A 223 12.33 29.27 -11.62
CA GLU A 223 11.46 28.38 -10.85
C GLU A 223 11.96 28.21 -9.41
N ALA A 224 13.24 27.84 -9.23
CA ALA A 224 13.83 27.60 -7.93
C ALA A 224 13.81 28.86 -7.03
N TYR A 225 14.16 30.03 -7.56
CA TYR A 225 14.07 31.30 -6.82
C TYR A 225 12.63 31.69 -6.50
N GLY A 226 11.69 31.43 -7.41
CA GLY A 226 10.27 31.64 -7.19
C GLY A 226 9.75 30.81 -6.01
N LEU A 227 10.10 29.52 -5.96
CA LEU A 227 9.76 28.62 -4.85
C LEU A 227 10.45 29.00 -3.54
N ALA A 228 11.66 29.57 -3.61
CA ALA A 228 12.35 30.12 -2.44
C ALA A 228 11.75 31.44 -1.93
N HIS A 229 10.85 32.07 -2.69
CA HIS A 229 10.37 33.45 -2.50
C HIS A 229 11.49 34.49 -2.54
N ASN A 230 12.47 34.32 -3.41
CA ASN A 230 13.53 35.30 -3.65
C ASN A 230 13.16 36.24 -4.81
N GLU A 231 12.29 37.21 -4.50
CA GLU A 231 11.76 38.16 -5.48
C GLU A 231 12.86 38.96 -6.19
N ILE A 232 13.93 39.31 -5.46
CA ILE A 232 15.08 40.06 -6.01
C ILE A 232 15.72 39.30 -7.17
N MET A 233 16.01 38.00 -6.98
CA MET A 233 16.62 37.19 -8.04
C MET A 233 15.65 36.90 -9.17
N VAL A 234 14.36 36.75 -8.88
CA VAL A 234 13.32 36.58 -9.91
C VAL A 234 13.23 37.81 -10.82
N GLU A 235 13.20 39.01 -10.26
CA GLU A 235 13.19 40.26 -11.03
C GLU A 235 14.48 40.44 -11.82
N PHE A 236 15.63 40.22 -11.19
CA PHE A 236 16.93 40.27 -11.85
C PHE A 236 16.98 39.38 -13.09
N ILE A 237 16.50 38.14 -12.99
CA ILE A 237 16.49 37.22 -14.13
C ILE A 237 15.56 37.73 -15.24
N LYS A 238 14.35 38.16 -14.88
CA LYS A 238 13.37 38.66 -15.85
C LYS A 238 13.85 39.90 -16.59
N GLU A 239 14.61 40.78 -15.95
CA GLU A 239 15.11 42.02 -16.58
C GLU A 239 16.30 41.77 -17.51
N ASN A 240 17.13 40.77 -17.21
CA ASN A 240 18.41 40.56 -17.91
C ASN A 240 18.39 39.40 -18.90
N PHE A 241 17.43 38.47 -18.80
CA PHE A 241 17.41 37.21 -19.58
C PHE A 241 16.05 36.89 -20.23
N ASN A 242 15.04 37.77 -20.15
CA ASN A 242 13.85 37.62 -20.98
C ASN A 242 14.11 38.16 -22.39
N ASP A 243 14.10 37.26 -23.38
CA ASP A 243 13.69 37.56 -24.76
C ASP A 243 12.19 37.32 -24.94
#